data_AF-A6G0F8-F1
#
_entry.id   AF-A6G0F8-F1
#
_cell.length_a   1.000
_cell.length_b   1.000
_cell.length_c   1.000
_cell.angle_alpha   90.00
_cell.angle_beta   90.00
_cell.angle_gamma   90.00
#
_symmetry.space_group_name_H-M   'P 1'
#
loop_
_entity.id
_entity.type
_entity.pdbx_description
1 polymer ?
#
loop_
_entity_poly.entity_id
_entity_poly.type
_entity_poly.pdbx_seq_one_letter_code
_entity_poly.pdbx_strand_id
1 'polypeptide(L)'
;MRLRPSIDALLRRHGSPALTHGLLLGMLAAHFALLVYAPLWLAFVPGVLLVHRVGILGHEYIHGIPLKQTRHCLAVVTALDGVMTLFGVYELYRGMHLAHHRWLNQAGDPAMEHTERERARGLRALLGAGEVGKTLGQLSLALRGQHSHARARRIVFGALASLAWIGAWAYLGRLDVPLHNALIVVVTAAVPSSLRAAIEHNAEPTSPAFANEYEVLISLLNLNRHVHHHLEPGRPWYALEFKTDRPLPWTCYFTHWYRVHVTREFTTMQPPRRSEPRSLDE
;
A
#
# COMPACT_ATOMS: atom_id res chain seq x y z
N MET A 1 -0.82 -27.07 -12.22
CA MET A 1 -1.14 -26.71 -13.62
C MET A 1 -0.20 -25.59 -14.02
N ARG A 2 0.75 -25.83 -14.95
CA ARG A 2 1.72 -24.80 -15.35
C ARG A 2 0.98 -23.72 -16.15
N LEU A 3 1.09 -22.45 -15.74
CA LEU A 3 0.70 -21.31 -16.58
C LEU A 3 1.27 -21.52 -17.99
N ARG A 4 0.52 -21.15 -19.04
CA ARG A 4 1.03 -21.26 -20.41
C ARG A 4 2.42 -20.60 -20.42
N PRO A 5 3.49 -21.32 -20.81
CA PRO A 5 4.86 -20.85 -20.65
C PRO A 5 5.11 -19.49 -21.31
N SER A 6 4.26 -19.07 -22.25
CA SER A 6 4.31 -17.76 -22.89
C SER A 6 3.92 -16.57 -22.01
N ILE A 7 2.85 -16.65 -21.20
CA ILE A 7 2.43 -15.52 -20.33
C ILE A 7 3.40 -15.37 -19.17
N ASP A 8 3.83 -16.49 -18.60
CA ASP A 8 4.82 -16.51 -17.54
C ASP A 8 6.18 -16.01 -18.01
N ALA A 9 6.61 -16.40 -19.21
CA ALA A 9 7.83 -15.85 -19.79
C ALA A 9 7.70 -14.35 -20.06
N LEU A 10 6.54 -13.86 -20.50
CA LEU A 10 6.28 -12.44 -20.75
C LEU A 10 6.35 -11.60 -19.47
N LEU A 11 5.70 -12.08 -18.39
CA LEU A 11 5.70 -11.43 -17.08
C LEU A 11 7.08 -11.50 -16.41
N ARG A 12 7.85 -12.57 -16.63
CA ARG A 12 9.16 -12.78 -16.01
C ARG A 12 10.34 -12.14 -16.75
N ARG A 13 10.30 -11.96 -18.08
CA ARG A 13 11.52 -11.58 -18.82
C ARG A 13 11.81 -10.09 -18.89
N HIS A 14 10.96 -9.23 -19.45
CA HIS A 14 11.32 -7.80 -19.61
C HIS A 14 10.13 -6.83 -19.69
N GLY A 15 8.89 -7.31 -19.79
CA GLY A 15 7.69 -6.47 -19.95
C GLY A 15 7.07 -5.97 -18.65
N SER A 16 7.42 -6.56 -17.51
CA SER A 16 6.83 -6.24 -16.21
C SER A 16 7.01 -4.78 -15.76
N PRO A 17 8.19 -4.15 -15.95
CA PRO A 17 8.37 -2.73 -15.66
C PRO A 17 7.48 -1.84 -16.51
N ALA A 18 7.47 -2.05 -17.83
CA ALA A 18 6.71 -1.24 -18.77
C ALA A 18 5.21 -1.38 -18.54
N LEU A 19 4.73 -2.60 -18.27
CA LEU A 19 3.34 -2.86 -17.90
C LEU A 19 2.96 -2.17 -16.59
N THR A 20 3.79 -2.30 -15.54
CA THR A 20 3.56 -1.63 -14.24
C THR A 20 3.48 -0.11 -14.42
N HIS A 21 4.40 0.49 -15.17
CA HIS A 21 4.40 1.94 -15.45
C HIS A 21 3.19 2.34 -16.29
N GLY A 22 2.89 1.59 -17.35
CA GLY A 22 1.76 1.87 -18.23
C GLY A 22 0.43 1.81 -17.48
N LEU A 23 0.23 0.81 -16.62
CA LEU A 23 -0.95 0.71 -15.76
C LEU A 23 -1.02 1.85 -14.75
N LEU A 24 0.12 2.20 -14.12
CA LEU A 24 0.17 3.32 -13.17
C LEU A 24 -0.23 4.64 -13.85
N LEU A 25 0.38 4.95 -15.01
CA LEU A 25 0.08 6.15 -15.78
C LEU A 25 -1.36 6.15 -16.28
N GLY A 26 -1.86 5.02 -16.78
CA GLY A 26 -3.23 4.87 -17.24
C GLY A 26 -4.26 5.11 -16.12
N MET A 27 -4.01 4.57 -14.92
CA MET A 27 -4.88 4.78 -13.76
C MET A 27 -4.83 6.22 -13.23
N LEU A 28 -3.64 6.85 -13.20
CA LEU A 28 -3.52 8.27 -12.86
C LEU A 28 -4.26 9.14 -13.87
N ALA A 29 -4.08 8.92 -15.16
CA ALA A 29 -4.76 9.65 -16.22
C ALA A 29 -6.29 9.49 -16.10
N ALA A 30 -6.77 8.26 -15.91
CA ALA A 30 -8.20 7.98 -15.71
C ALA A 30 -8.75 8.68 -14.46
N HIS A 31 -8.01 8.67 -13.35
CA HIS A 31 -8.40 9.35 -12.11
C HIS A 31 -8.52 10.86 -12.30
N PHE A 32 -7.51 11.52 -12.88
CA PHE A 32 -7.58 12.97 -13.12
C PHE A 32 -8.61 13.34 -14.18
N ALA A 33 -8.79 12.54 -15.23
CA ALA A 33 -9.88 12.74 -16.19
C ALA A 33 -11.24 12.70 -15.48
N LEU A 34 -11.44 11.72 -14.58
CA LEU A 34 -12.66 11.63 -13.79
C LEU A 34 -12.88 12.89 -12.92
N LEU A 35 -11.84 13.40 -12.27
CA LEU A 35 -11.94 14.63 -11.48
C LEU A 35 -12.19 15.90 -12.31
N VAL A 36 -11.69 15.94 -13.55
CA VAL A 36 -11.87 17.09 -14.44
C VAL A 36 -13.27 17.12 -15.05
N TYR A 37 -13.78 15.96 -15.47
CA TYR A 37 -14.97 15.83 -16.31
C TYR A 37 -16.23 15.38 -15.57
N ALA A 38 -16.13 14.85 -14.36
CA ALA A 38 -17.30 14.43 -13.57
C ALA A 38 -17.42 15.22 -12.27
N PRO A 39 -18.65 15.49 -11.79
CA PRO A 39 -18.84 16.06 -10.46
C PRO A 39 -18.35 15.08 -9.40
N LEU A 40 -17.87 15.60 -8.26
CA LEU A 40 -17.22 14.82 -7.21
C LEU A 40 -18.04 13.59 -6.78
N TRP A 41 -19.36 13.71 -6.63
CA TRP A 41 -20.20 12.61 -6.16
C TRP A 41 -20.22 11.40 -7.10
N LEU A 42 -20.10 11.62 -8.42
CA LEU A 42 -19.93 10.54 -9.42
C LEU A 42 -18.48 10.05 -9.46
N ALA A 43 -17.53 10.97 -9.31
CA ALA A 43 -16.11 10.67 -9.35
C ALA A 43 -15.61 9.91 -8.10
N PHE A 44 -16.32 10.02 -6.98
CA PHE A 44 -15.81 9.63 -5.67
C PHE A 44 -15.50 8.12 -5.59
N VAL A 45 -16.50 7.26 -5.86
CA VAL A 45 -16.31 5.81 -5.72
C VAL A 45 -15.29 5.27 -6.73
N PRO A 46 -15.37 5.56 -8.04
CA PRO A 46 -14.36 5.10 -8.98
C PRO A 46 -12.98 5.70 -8.69
N GLY A 47 -12.92 6.96 -8.23
CA GLY A 47 -11.69 7.61 -7.79
C GLY A 47 -11.04 6.89 -6.61
N VAL A 48 -11.79 6.54 -5.56
CA VAL A 48 -11.28 5.74 -4.42
C VAL A 48 -10.72 4.40 -4.91
N LEU A 49 -11.42 3.71 -5.82
CA LEU A 49 -10.95 2.44 -6.38
C LEU A 49 -9.65 2.64 -7.18
N LEU A 50 -9.56 3.66 -8.03
CA LEU A 50 -8.36 3.98 -8.81
C LEU A 50 -7.19 4.35 -7.92
N VAL A 51 -7.38 5.25 -6.95
CA VAL A 51 -6.35 5.68 -5.99
C VAL A 51 -5.84 4.50 -5.17
N HIS A 52 -6.72 3.60 -4.75
CA HIS A 52 -6.30 2.38 -4.06
C HIS A 52 -5.41 1.51 -4.95
N ARG A 53 -5.77 1.31 -6.22
CA ARG A 53 -4.95 0.53 -7.17
C ARG A 53 -3.63 1.21 -7.52
N VAL A 54 -3.62 2.55 -7.59
CA VAL A 54 -2.39 3.36 -7.69
C VAL A 54 -1.50 3.11 -6.46
N GLY A 55 -2.07 3.09 -5.26
CA GLY A 55 -1.34 2.76 -4.03
C GLY A 55 -0.72 1.36 -4.06
N ILE A 56 -1.47 0.36 -4.55
CA ILE A 56 -0.96 -1.01 -4.74
C ILE A 56 0.24 -1.03 -5.69
N LEU A 57 0.15 -0.41 -6.87
CA LEU A 57 1.29 -0.37 -7.78
C LEU A 57 2.44 0.45 -7.20
N GLY A 58 2.12 1.54 -6.49
CA GLY A 58 3.07 2.38 -5.77
C GLY A 58 3.89 1.60 -4.73
N HIS A 59 3.30 0.58 -4.11
CA HIS A 59 3.96 -0.31 -3.16
C HIS A 59 5.16 -1.04 -3.78
N GLU A 60 5.05 -1.46 -5.05
CA GLU A 60 6.16 -2.09 -5.78
C GLU A 60 7.36 -1.13 -5.90
N TYR A 61 7.10 0.16 -6.16
CA TYR A 61 8.14 1.18 -6.25
C TYR A 61 8.78 1.49 -4.90
N ILE A 62 8.04 1.38 -3.80
CA ILE A 62 8.58 1.47 -2.44
C ILE A 62 9.67 0.41 -2.22
N HIS A 63 9.39 -0.82 -2.66
CA HIS A 63 10.33 -1.96 -2.62
C HIS A 63 11.42 -1.89 -3.68
N GLY A 64 11.28 -1.00 -4.67
CA GLY A 64 12.24 -0.87 -5.76
C GLY A 64 12.15 -2.01 -6.78
N ILE A 65 11.04 -2.73 -6.84
CA ILE A 65 10.86 -3.92 -7.68
C ILE A 65 10.76 -3.60 -9.17
N PRO A 66 9.97 -2.58 -9.61
CA PRO A 66 9.72 -2.39 -11.05
C PRO A 66 10.94 -1.94 -11.85
N LEU A 67 11.94 -1.28 -11.24
CA LEU A 67 13.10 -0.75 -11.96
C LEU A 67 14.40 -1.25 -11.34
N LYS A 68 15.37 -1.58 -12.20
CA LYS A 68 16.70 -2.06 -11.78
C LYS A 68 17.45 -1.10 -10.85
N GLN A 69 17.20 0.20 -10.97
CA GLN A 69 17.88 1.22 -10.19
C GLN A 69 16.93 1.83 -9.17
N THR A 70 17.25 1.66 -7.88
CA THR A 70 16.43 2.19 -6.77
C THR A 70 16.15 3.67 -6.93
N ARG A 71 17.13 4.48 -7.37
CA ARG A 71 16.94 5.93 -7.59
C ARG A 71 15.78 6.27 -8.53
N HIS A 72 15.51 5.45 -9.54
CA HIS A 72 14.40 5.70 -10.47
C HIS A 72 13.06 5.36 -9.81
N CYS A 73 12.99 4.26 -9.06
CA CYS A 73 11.81 3.95 -8.24
C CYS A 73 11.52 5.07 -7.24
N LEU A 74 12.56 5.62 -6.61
CA LEU A 74 12.43 6.74 -5.69
C LEU A 74 11.92 8.01 -6.36
N ALA A 75 12.31 8.27 -7.61
CA ALA A 75 11.78 9.38 -8.39
C ALA A 75 10.28 9.20 -8.68
N VAL A 76 9.85 7.99 -9.04
CA VAL A 76 8.42 7.67 -9.23
C VAL A 76 7.64 7.82 -7.92
N VAL A 77 8.17 7.34 -6.79
CA VAL A 77 7.55 7.53 -5.47
C VAL A 77 7.36 9.01 -5.15
N THR A 78 8.35 9.86 -5.44
CA THR A 78 8.20 11.31 -5.20
C THR A 78 7.22 11.96 -6.18
N ALA A 79 7.19 11.55 -7.44
CA ALA A 79 6.18 12.02 -8.39
C ALA A 79 4.76 11.64 -7.94
N LEU A 80 4.57 10.42 -7.45
CA LEU A 80 3.30 9.97 -6.87
C LEU A 80 2.93 10.76 -5.62
N ASP A 81 3.89 11.04 -4.73
CA ASP A 81 3.66 11.88 -3.55
C ASP A 81 3.09 13.26 -3.96
N GLY A 82 3.73 13.91 -4.94
CA GLY A 82 3.29 15.20 -5.45
C GLY A 82 1.91 15.16 -6.13
N VAL A 83 1.75 14.28 -7.12
CA VAL A 83 0.51 14.17 -7.91
C VAL A 83 -0.67 13.77 -7.03
N MET A 84 -0.45 12.92 -6.04
CA MET A 84 -1.48 12.49 -5.09
C MET A 84 -1.66 13.44 -3.91
N THR A 85 -0.97 14.60 -3.90
CA THR A 85 -1.06 15.62 -2.84
C THR A 85 -0.82 15.04 -1.44
N LEU A 86 0.20 14.20 -1.30
CA LEU A 86 0.53 13.50 -0.04
C LEU A 86 1.49 14.28 0.85
N PHE A 87 2.06 15.38 0.38
CA PHE A 87 2.89 16.31 1.15
C PHE A 87 4.07 15.66 1.90
N GLY A 88 4.74 14.70 1.25
CA GLY A 88 5.88 13.99 1.82
C GLY A 88 5.50 12.81 2.73
N VAL A 89 4.21 12.59 2.98
CA VAL A 89 3.72 11.44 3.77
C VAL A 89 4.07 10.12 3.09
N TYR A 90 4.24 10.09 1.76
CA TYR A 90 4.53 8.84 1.08
C TYR A 90 5.97 8.36 1.33
N GLU A 91 6.94 9.27 1.49
CA GLU A 91 8.29 8.91 1.94
C GLU A 91 8.31 8.44 3.40
N LEU A 92 7.49 9.07 4.26
CA LEU A 92 7.34 8.62 5.65
C LEU A 92 6.77 7.20 5.69
N TYR A 93 5.67 6.96 4.98
CA TYR A 93 5.07 5.64 4.82
C TYR A 93 6.10 4.64 4.30
N ARG A 94 6.81 4.96 3.21
CA ARG A 94 7.87 4.11 2.67
C ARG A 94 8.91 3.72 3.73
N GLY A 95 9.38 4.68 4.51
CA GLY A 95 10.38 4.45 5.56
C GLY A 95 9.88 3.48 6.61
N MET A 96 8.70 3.75 7.17
CA MET A 96 8.05 2.88 8.16
C MET A 96 7.73 1.50 7.59
N HIS A 97 7.27 1.44 6.34
CA HIS A 97 6.89 0.20 5.67
C HIS A 97 8.10 -0.73 5.47
N LEU A 98 9.22 -0.20 4.97
CA LEU A 98 10.46 -0.97 4.82
C LEU A 98 11.06 -1.39 6.16
N ALA A 99 10.92 -0.55 7.18
CA ALA A 99 11.31 -0.88 8.55
C ALA A 99 10.48 -2.06 9.09
N HIS A 100 9.17 -1.98 8.95
CA HIS A 100 8.25 -3.05 9.34
C HIS A 100 8.60 -4.38 8.65
N HIS A 101 8.91 -4.38 7.34
CA HIS A 101 9.40 -5.59 6.68
C HIS A 101 10.71 -6.13 7.25
N ARG A 102 11.63 -5.25 7.62
CA ARG A 102 12.95 -5.64 8.15
C ARG A 102 12.86 -6.25 9.55
N TRP A 103 11.96 -5.72 10.38
CA TRP A 103 11.83 -6.08 11.79
C TRP A 103 10.50 -6.74 12.13
N LEU A 104 9.83 -7.35 11.15
CA LEU A 104 8.46 -7.86 11.27
C LEU A 104 8.25 -8.65 12.57
N ASN A 105 7.36 -8.16 13.45
CA ASN A 105 7.04 -8.75 14.75
C ASN A 105 8.25 -8.91 15.71
N GLN A 106 9.29 -8.08 15.56
CA GLN A 106 10.50 -8.05 16.39
C GLN A 106 10.73 -6.65 16.97
N ALA A 107 11.66 -6.55 17.93
CA ALA A 107 12.09 -5.25 18.45
C ALA A 107 12.66 -4.38 17.30
N GLY A 108 12.14 -3.15 17.17
CA GLY A 108 12.44 -2.24 16.06
C GLY A 108 11.38 -2.21 14.96
N ASP A 109 10.35 -3.06 15.02
CA ASP A 109 9.15 -2.89 14.20
C ASP A 109 8.42 -1.60 14.61
N PRO A 110 8.24 -0.61 13.69
CA PRO A 110 7.48 0.58 14.00
C PRO A 110 6.08 0.25 14.53
N ALA A 111 5.45 -0.84 14.05
CA ALA A 111 4.13 -1.23 14.51
C ALA A 111 4.11 -1.59 16.01
N MET A 112 5.13 -2.29 16.52
CA MET A 112 5.22 -2.67 17.93
C MET A 112 5.56 -1.50 18.85
N GLU A 113 6.48 -0.61 18.42
CA GLU A 113 6.81 0.60 19.19
C GLU A 113 5.58 1.48 19.45
N HIS A 114 4.64 1.48 18.51
CA HIS A 114 3.39 2.22 18.64
C HIS A 114 2.42 1.57 19.62
N THR A 115 2.22 0.25 19.55
CA THR A 115 1.31 -0.47 20.45
C THR A 115 1.69 -0.30 21.92
N GLU A 116 3.00 -0.36 22.24
CA GLU A 116 3.47 -0.19 23.61
C GLU A 116 3.24 1.24 24.15
N ARG A 117 3.52 2.25 23.31
CA ARG A 117 3.31 3.67 23.67
C ARG A 117 1.83 4.03 23.78
N GLU A 118 0.97 3.45 22.94
CA GLU A 118 -0.47 3.69 22.98
C GLU A 118 -1.12 3.03 24.20
N ARG A 119 -0.74 1.79 24.54
CA ARG A 119 -1.16 1.13 25.79
C ARG A 119 -0.82 1.96 27.02
N ALA A 120 0.33 2.64 27.02
CA ALA A 120 0.76 3.50 28.13
C ALA A 120 -0.05 4.81 28.27
N ARG A 121 -0.76 5.27 27.23
CA ARG A 121 -1.47 6.59 27.23
C ARG A 121 -2.98 6.50 27.51
N GLY A 122 -3.53 5.30 27.64
CA GLY A 122 -4.91 5.06 28.07
C GLY A 122 -6.01 5.50 27.10
N LEU A 123 -7.27 5.39 27.53
CA LEU A 123 -8.51 5.62 26.75
C LEU A 123 -8.64 7.03 26.11
N ARG A 124 -7.95 8.05 26.62
CA ARG A 124 -7.96 9.39 26.02
C ARG A 124 -7.15 9.47 24.71
N ALA A 125 -6.19 8.57 24.50
CA ALA A 125 -5.45 8.47 23.24
C ALA A 125 -6.31 7.88 22.10
N LEU A 126 -7.23 6.96 22.42
CA LEU A 126 -8.16 6.33 21.47
C LEU A 126 -9.16 7.32 20.84
N LEU A 127 -9.53 8.38 21.55
CA LEU A 127 -10.54 9.36 21.10
C LEU A 127 -9.95 10.67 20.57
N GLY A 128 -8.71 11.02 20.96
CA GLY A 128 -8.10 12.33 20.64
C GLY A 128 -6.92 12.30 19.66
N ALA A 129 -6.29 11.14 19.41
CA ALA A 129 -5.12 11.01 18.55
C ALA A 129 -5.44 10.10 17.35
N GLY A 130 -6.35 10.55 16.48
CA GLY A 130 -6.62 9.85 15.21
C GLY A 130 -5.33 9.65 14.40
N GLU A 131 -5.34 8.69 13.47
CA GLU A 131 -4.21 8.31 12.60
C GLU A 131 -3.50 9.53 11.96
N VAL A 132 -4.26 10.58 11.69
CA VAL A 132 -3.74 11.89 11.22
C VAL A 132 -2.77 12.52 12.22
N GLY A 133 -3.12 12.61 13.50
CA GLY A 133 -2.24 13.19 14.52
C GLY A 133 -0.96 12.38 14.73
N LYS A 134 -1.06 11.04 14.66
CA LYS A 134 0.10 10.13 14.67
C LYS A 134 1.01 10.37 13.48
N THR A 135 0.44 10.42 12.28
CA THR A 135 1.16 10.69 11.03
C THR A 135 1.86 12.05 11.09
N LEU A 136 1.18 13.09 11.57
CA LEU A 136 1.76 14.43 11.75
C LEU A 136 2.91 14.44 12.77
N GLY A 137 2.77 13.72 13.88
CA GLY A 137 3.83 13.56 14.87
C GLY A 137 5.07 12.88 14.30
N GLN A 138 4.90 11.77 13.58
CA GLN A 138 5.97 11.06 12.89
C GLN A 138 6.62 11.91 11.80
N LEU A 139 5.82 12.68 11.04
CA LEU A 139 6.30 13.62 10.03
C LEU A 139 7.17 14.70 10.66
N SER A 140 6.74 15.26 11.80
CA SER A 140 7.51 16.26 12.55
C SER A 140 8.85 15.70 13.03
N LEU A 141 8.85 14.49 13.60
CA LEU A 141 10.09 13.80 13.98
C LEU A 141 11.01 13.58 12.77
N ALA A 142 10.45 13.16 11.64
CA ALA A 142 11.22 12.92 10.42
C ALA A 142 11.81 14.20 9.83
N LEU A 143 11.07 15.30 9.84
CA LEU A 143 11.56 16.62 9.42
C LEU A 143 12.68 17.16 10.33
N ARG A 144 12.66 16.81 11.62
CA ARG A 144 13.75 17.10 12.57
C ARG A 144 14.94 16.15 12.48
N GLY A 145 14.91 15.18 11.55
CA GLY A 145 15.95 14.15 11.41
C GLY A 145 15.97 13.12 12.55
N GLN A 146 14.93 13.09 13.39
CA GLN A 146 14.81 12.19 14.55
C GLN A 146 14.09 10.87 14.19
N HIS A 147 13.60 10.72 12.96
CA HIS A 147 12.99 9.48 12.49
C HIS A 147 14.04 8.62 11.77
N SER A 148 14.36 7.47 12.34
CA SER A 148 15.38 6.51 11.87
C SER A 148 15.17 6.01 10.44
N HIS A 149 13.92 5.97 9.96
CA HIS A 149 13.57 5.29 8.72
C HIS A 149 13.17 6.22 7.55
N ALA A 150 12.99 7.51 7.80
CA ALA A 150 12.49 8.46 6.80
C ALA A 150 13.49 9.61 6.62
N ARG A 151 13.69 10.06 5.37
CA ARG A 151 14.68 11.12 5.06
C ARG A 151 13.99 12.47 4.91
N ALA A 152 14.27 13.41 5.82
CA ALA A 152 13.74 14.77 5.82
C ALA A 152 13.77 15.43 4.43
N ARG A 153 14.93 15.38 3.74
CA ARG A 153 15.10 15.97 2.40
C ARG A 153 14.08 15.47 1.37
N ARG A 154 13.66 14.21 1.46
CA ARG A 154 12.73 13.60 0.51
C ARG A 154 11.28 13.89 0.87
N ILE A 155 10.98 13.99 2.16
CA ILE A 155 9.69 14.50 2.64
C ILE A 155 9.48 15.93 2.14
N VAL A 156 10.47 16.81 2.32
CA VAL A 156 10.43 18.19 1.82
C VAL A 156 10.24 18.21 0.31
N PHE A 157 10.97 17.37 -0.44
CA PHE A 157 10.83 17.31 -1.89
C PHE A 157 9.42 16.84 -2.33
N GLY A 158 8.83 15.85 -1.66
CA GLY A 158 7.43 15.43 -1.90
C GLY A 158 6.41 16.52 -1.57
N ALA A 159 6.64 17.27 -0.48
CA ALA A 159 5.82 18.42 -0.12
C ALA A 159 5.88 19.53 -1.16
N LEU A 160 7.07 19.88 -1.64
CA LEU A 160 7.25 20.87 -2.71
C LEU A 160 6.61 20.39 -4.02
N ALA A 161 6.72 19.11 -4.36
CA ALA A 161 6.06 18.54 -5.53
C ALA A 161 4.53 18.60 -5.42
N SER A 162 3.97 18.36 -4.22
CA SER A 162 2.53 18.51 -3.96
C SER A 162 2.06 19.96 -4.14
N LEU A 163 2.83 20.92 -3.59
CA LEU A 163 2.54 22.35 -3.76
C LEU A 163 2.63 22.80 -5.22
N ALA A 164 3.65 22.32 -5.96
CA ALA A 164 3.80 22.61 -7.38
C ALA A 164 2.61 22.07 -8.19
N TRP A 165 2.14 20.86 -7.87
CA TRP A 165 0.97 20.27 -8.53
C TRP A 165 -0.32 21.06 -8.25
N ILE A 166 -0.53 21.49 -7.01
CA ILE A 166 -1.65 22.36 -6.63
C ILE A 166 -1.55 23.70 -7.38
N GLY A 167 -0.36 24.31 -7.42
CA GLY A 167 -0.11 25.55 -8.14
C GLY A 167 -0.40 25.44 -9.64
N ALA A 168 -0.08 24.30 -10.26
CA ALA A 168 -0.39 24.04 -11.67
C ALA A 168 -1.92 24.02 -11.92
N TRP A 169 -2.69 23.35 -11.07
CA TRP A 169 -4.16 23.36 -11.17
C TRP A 169 -4.77 24.73 -10.84
N ALA A 170 -4.18 25.47 -9.89
CA ALA A 170 -4.58 26.82 -9.56
C ALA A 170 -4.41 27.77 -10.76
N TYR A 171 -3.27 27.68 -11.45
CA TYR A 171 -2.98 28.42 -12.67
C TYR A 171 -3.99 28.13 -13.78
N LEU A 172 -4.47 26.88 -13.87
CA LEU A 172 -5.52 26.47 -14.82
C LEU A 172 -6.95 26.86 -14.36
N GLY A 173 -7.10 27.55 -13.22
CA GLY A 173 -8.41 27.93 -12.67
C GLY A 173 -9.24 26.75 -12.15
N ARG A 174 -8.59 25.63 -11.80
CA ARG A 174 -9.23 24.36 -11.44
C ARG A 174 -8.75 23.84 -10.08
N LEU A 175 -8.80 24.70 -9.06
CA LEU A 175 -8.46 24.34 -7.66
C LEU A 175 -9.38 23.25 -7.08
N ASP A 176 -10.55 23.03 -7.67
CA ASP A 176 -11.46 21.92 -7.33
C ASP A 176 -10.77 20.56 -7.47
N VAL A 177 -9.96 20.37 -8.52
CA VAL A 177 -9.31 19.07 -8.83
C VAL A 177 -8.37 18.60 -7.71
N PRO A 178 -7.35 19.36 -7.26
CA PRO A 178 -6.47 18.91 -6.18
C PRO A 178 -7.21 18.78 -4.84
N LEU A 179 -8.25 19.57 -4.57
CA LEU A 179 -9.07 19.44 -3.35
C LEU A 179 -9.87 18.14 -3.34
N HIS A 180 -10.53 17.81 -4.46
CA HIS A 180 -11.21 16.53 -4.65
C HIS A 180 -10.23 15.35 -4.55
N ASN A 181 -9.05 15.48 -5.15
CA ASN A 181 -7.99 14.48 -5.04
C ASN A 181 -7.56 14.27 -3.59
N ALA A 182 -7.28 15.33 -2.85
CA ALA A 182 -6.89 15.25 -1.44
C ALA A 182 -7.97 14.54 -0.60
N LEU A 183 -9.25 14.87 -0.81
CA LEU A 183 -10.36 14.20 -0.13
C LEU A 183 -10.39 12.69 -0.43
N ILE A 184 -10.33 12.31 -1.70
CA ILE A 184 -10.34 10.89 -2.11
C ILE A 184 -9.12 10.16 -1.54
N VAL A 185 -7.93 10.77 -1.60
CA VAL A 185 -6.69 10.20 -1.07
C VAL A 185 -6.77 10.03 0.43
N VAL A 186 -7.24 11.01 1.19
CA VAL A 186 -7.41 10.90 2.65
C VAL A 186 -8.38 9.77 3.00
N VAL A 187 -9.53 9.68 2.32
CA VAL A 187 -10.48 8.58 2.57
C VAL A 187 -9.87 7.23 2.21
N THR A 188 -9.18 7.14 1.07
CA THR A 188 -8.56 5.91 0.58
C THR A 188 -7.35 5.48 1.41
N ALA A 189 -6.64 6.41 2.04
CA ALA A 189 -5.53 6.11 2.92
C ALA A 189 -6.03 5.78 4.33
N ALA A 190 -6.86 6.64 4.92
CA ALA A 190 -7.27 6.51 6.32
C ALA A 190 -8.16 5.28 6.55
N VAL A 191 -9.21 5.09 5.76
CA VAL A 191 -10.19 4.03 6.05
C VAL A 191 -9.59 2.63 5.85
N PRO A 192 -9.01 2.29 4.69
CA PRO A 192 -8.40 0.98 4.49
C PRO A 192 -7.18 0.76 5.37
N SER A 193 -6.31 1.75 5.57
CA SER A 193 -5.10 1.54 6.38
C SER A 193 -5.40 1.39 7.86
N SER A 194 -6.32 2.19 8.42
CA SER A 194 -6.73 2.05 9.82
C SER A 194 -7.49 0.74 10.06
N LEU A 195 -8.41 0.38 9.16
CA LEU A 195 -9.14 -0.89 9.28
C LEU A 195 -8.21 -2.09 9.12
N ARG A 196 -7.28 -2.03 8.17
CA ARG A 196 -6.22 -3.01 8.00
C ARG A 196 -5.37 -3.13 9.26
N ALA A 197 -4.81 -2.02 9.75
CA ALA A 197 -3.93 -2.04 10.92
C ALA A 197 -4.67 -2.58 12.15
N ALA A 198 -5.96 -2.25 12.30
CA ALA A 198 -6.79 -2.82 13.34
C ALA A 198 -6.97 -4.34 13.18
N ILE A 199 -7.19 -4.86 11.97
CA ILE A 199 -7.31 -6.30 11.73
C ILE A 199 -5.96 -7.01 11.97
N GLU A 200 -4.87 -6.46 11.44
CA GLU A 200 -3.52 -7.03 11.48
C GLU A 200 -2.96 -7.08 12.90
N HIS A 201 -3.24 -6.07 13.74
CA HIS A 201 -2.64 -5.93 15.08
C HIS A 201 -3.56 -6.26 16.26
N ASN A 202 -4.89 -6.42 16.07
CA ASN A 202 -5.78 -6.86 17.15
C ASN A 202 -5.96 -8.38 17.22
N ALA A 203 -5.49 -9.13 16.23
CA ALA A 203 -5.44 -10.59 16.34
C ALA A 203 -4.22 -11.00 17.18
N GLU A 204 -4.39 -11.95 18.11
CA GLU A 204 -3.26 -12.50 18.86
C GLU A 204 -2.28 -13.19 17.90
N PRO A 205 -0.96 -13.00 17.99
CA PRO A 205 0.02 -13.59 17.06
C PRO A 205 -0.06 -15.13 16.88
N THR A 206 -0.67 -15.82 17.83
CA THR A 206 -0.88 -17.28 17.83
C THR A 206 -2.28 -17.69 17.37
N SER A 207 -3.20 -16.74 17.21
CA SER A 207 -4.56 -17.00 16.78
C SER A 207 -4.58 -17.46 15.32
N PRO A 208 -5.34 -18.51 14.98
CA PRO A 208 -5.64 -18.84 13.59
C PRO A 208 -6.38 -17.71 12.84
N ALA A 209 -6.81 -16.63 13.51
CA ALA A 209 -7.34 -15.43 12.86
C ALA A 209 -6.25 -14.37 12.61
N PHE A 210 -5.05 -14.53 13.19
CA PHE A 210 -3.90 -13.69 12.92
C PHE A 210 -3.50 -13.85 11.47
N ALA A 211 -3.67 -12.77 10.70
CA ALA A 211 -3.39 -12.76 9.26
C ALA A 211 -4.21 -13.76 8.42
N ASN A 212 -5.27 -14.39 8.97
CA ASN A 212 -6.19 -15.24 8.20
C ASN A 212 -7.31 -14.38 7.60
N GLU A 213 -6.90 -13.54 6.67
CA GLU A 213 -7.69 -12.48 6.04
C GLU A 213 -8.57 -13.01 4.89
N TYR A 214 -8.84 -14.32 4.89
CA TYR A 214 -9.66 -15.00 3.89
C TYR A 214 -11.16 -14.76 4.05
N GLU A 215 -11.59 -14.09 5.12
CA GLU A 215 -13.00 -13.81 5.41
C GLU A 215 -13.44 -12.37 5.06
N VAL A 216 -12.52 -11.51 4.59
CA VAL A 216 -12.85 -10.11 4.34
C VAL A 216 -13.56 -9.93 2.98
N LEU A 217 -14.86 -9.65 3.04
CA LEU A 217 -15.76 -9.44 1.88
C LEU A 217 -15.41 -8.23 1.00
N ILE A 218 -14.66 -7.26 1.53
CA ILE A 218 -14.37 -6.00 0.85
C ILE A 218 -12.96 -6.06 0.30
N SER A 219 -12.79 -6.16 -1.02
CA SER A 219 -11.47 -6.46 -1.59
C SER A 219 -10.48 -5.29 -1.63
N LEU A 220 -10.93 -4.07 -1.29
CA LEU A 220 -10.04 -2.97 -0.88
C LEU A 220 -9.23 -3.32 0.39
N LEU A 221 -9.64 -4.36 1.10
CA LEU A 221 -9.06 -4.89 2.32
C LEU A 221 -8.55 -6.33 2.14
N ASN A 222 -8.41 -6.82 0.89
CA ASN A 222 -7.89 -8.17 0.66
C ASN A 222 -6.36 -8.16 0.82
N LEU A 223 -5.93 -8.44 2.04
CA LEU A 223 -4.57 -8.33 2.55
C LEU A 223 -3.74 -9.61 2.39
N ASN A 224 -4.33 -10.68 1.85
CA ASN A 224 -3.67 -11.99 1.70
C ASN A 224 -2.36 -11.93 0.89
N ARG A 225 -2.30 -11.07 -0.15
CA ARG A 225 -1.05 -10.84 -0.88
C ARG A 225 -0.03 -10.06 -0.06
N HIS A 226 -0.48 -9.22 0.86
CA HIS A 226 0.41 -8.48 1.74
C HIS A 226 1.19 -9.41 2.68
N VAL A 227 0.52 -10.37 3.31
CA VAL A 227 1.16 -11.36 4.17
C VAL A 227 2.15 -12.22 3.39
N HIS A 228 1.80 -12.63 2.16
CA HIS A 228 2.76 -13.36 1.32
C HIS A 228 3.91 -12.49 0.85
N HIS A 229 3.67 -11.19 0.65
CA HIS A 229 4.71 -10.21 0.35
C HIS A 229 5.69 -10.04 1.51
N HIS A 230 5.23 -10.18 2.75
CA HIS A 230 6.12 -10.24 3.92
C HIS A 230 7.05 -11.45 3.89
N LEU A 231 6.57 -12.59 3.40
CA LEU A 231 7.35 -13.82 3.29
C LEU A 231 8.29 -13.81 2.07
N GLU A 232 7.91 -13.15 0.98
CA GLU A 232 8.66 -13.09 -0.29
C GLU A 232 8.78 -11.63 -0.80
N PRO A 233 9.46 -10.71 -0.09
CA PRO A 233 9.42 -9.26 -0.39
C PRO A 233 10.06 -8.87 -1.73
N GLY A 234 10.90 -9.74 -2.30
CA GLY A 234 11.48 -9.56 -3.63
C GLY A 234 10.58 -9.98 -4.79
N ARG A 235 9.41 -10.58 -4.50
CA ARG A 235 8.47 -11.06 -5.52
C ARG A 235 7.39 -9.99 -5.77
N PRO A 236 7.17 -9.57 -7.03
CA PRO A 236 6.13 -8.60 -7.32
C PRO A 236 4.74 -9.11 -6.92
N TRP A 237 3.84 -8.23 -6.48
CA TRP A 237 2.51 -8.60 -5.98
C TRP A 237 1.73 -9.43 -6.98
N TYR A 238 1.77 -9.08 -8.27
CA TYR A 238 1.06 -9.84 -9.31
C TYR A 238 1.57 -11.27 -9.48
N ALA A 239 2.81 -11.54 -9.09
CA ALA A 239 3.42 -12.86 -9.14
C ALA A 239 3.26 -13.66 -7.84
N LEU A 240 2.78 -13.05 -6.73
CA LEU A 240 2.55 -13.77 -5.48
C LEU A 240 1.42 -14.79 -5.66
N GLU A 241 1.74 -16.03 -5.31
CA GLU A 241 0.81 -17.14 -5.31
C GLU A 241 0.10 -17.23 -3.96
N PHE A 242 -1.17 -17.61 -4.02
CA PHE A 242 -1.94 -17.96 -2.84
C PHE A 242 -1.44 -19.32 -2.30
N LYS A 243 -1.04 -19.39 -1.02
CA LYS A 243 -0.62 -20.61 -0.31
C LYS A 243 -1.83 -21.42 0.15
N THR A 244 -2.54 -22.05 -0.80
CA THR A 244 -3.64 -23.00 -0.52
C THR A 244 -3.09 -24.42 -0.53
N ASP A 245 -3.72 -25.34 0.21
CA ASP A 245 -3.47 -26.79 0.07
C ASP A 245 -3.73 -27.30 -1.36
N ARG A 246 -4.57 -26.59 -2.12
CA ARG A 246 -4.82 -26.83 -3.55
C ARG A 246 -4.58 -25.55 -4.34
N PRO A 247 -3.59 -25.50 -5.24
CA PRO A 247 -3.31 -24.29 -6.01
C PRO A 247 -4.57 -23.84 -6.77
N LEU A 248 -4.92 -22.57 -6.61
CA LEU A 248 -6.11 -22.01 -7.26
C LEU A 248 -5.93 -22.00 -8.79
N PRO A 249 -7.01 -22.16 -9.59
CA PRO A 249 -6.96 -21.94 -11.03
C PRO A 249 -6.39 -20.57 -11.37
N TRP A 250 -5.65 -20.42 -12.48
CA TRP A 250 -5.09 -19.12 -12.92
C TRP A 250 -6.18 -18.04 -13.10
N THR A 251 -7.39 -18.45 -13.47
CA THR A 251 -8.56 -17.58 -13.51
C THR A 251 -8.83 -17.01 -12.14
N CYS A 252 -8.74 -17.75 -11.04
CA CYS A 252 -8.87 -17.18 -9.69
C CYS A 252 -7.82 -16.12 -9.35
N TYR A 253 -6.72 -15.96 -10.11
CA TYR A 253 -5.77 -14.85 -9.96
C TYR A 253 -6.13 -13.63 -10.82
N PHE A 254 -6.77 -13.84 -11.98
CA PHE A 254 -7.23 -12.79 -12.91
C PHE A 254 -8.67 -12.33 -12.62
N THR A 255 -9.53 -13.29 -12.33
CA THR A 255 -10.91 -13.21 -11.88
C THR A 255 -11.03 -13.26 -10.37
N HIS A 256 -9.94 -13.18 -9.58
CA HIS A 256 -10.04 -12.94 -8.12
C HIS A 256 -10.99 -11.76 -7.88
N TRP A 257 -10.83 -10.75 -8.72
CA TRP A 257 -11.70 -9.59 -8.76
C TRP A 257 -13.17 -10.01 -8.99
N TYR A 258 -13.49 -10.74 -10.06
CA TYR A 258 -14.86 -11.19 -10.32
C TYR A 258 -15.42 -12.14 -9.26
N ARG A 259 -14.63 -13.10 -8.74
CA ARG A 259 -15.12 -14.07 -7.75
C ARG A 259 -15.28 -13.49 -6.35
N VAL A 260 -14.41 -12.57 -5.94
CA VAL A 260 -14.58 -11.87 -4.66
C VAL A 260 -15.63 -10.75 -4.77
N HIS A 261 -15.66 -10.00 -5.89
CA HIS A 261 -16.53 -8.83 -6.02
C HIS A 261 -17.92 -9.12 -6.61
N VAL A 262 -18.09 -10.18 -7.41
CA VAL A 262 -19.38 -10.52 -8.06
C VAL A 262 -19.99 -11.78 -7.48
N THR A 263 -19.21 -12.86 -7.33
CA THR A 263 -19.77 -14.18 -6.90
C THR A 263 -19.61 -14.49 -5.41
N ARG A 264 -18.83 -13.71 -4.65
CA ARG A 264 -18.53 -13.88 -3.22
C ARG A 264 -18.04 -15.29 -2.81
N GLU A 265 -17.32 -16.00 -3.68
CA GLU A 265 -16.76 -17.31 -3.32
C GLU A 265 -15.40 -17.13 -2.62
N PHE A 266 -15.35 -17.37 -1.30
CA PHE A 266 -14.11 -17.39 -0.54
C PHE A 266 -13.44 -18.76 -0.66
N THR A 267 -12.13 -18.77 -0.93
CA THR A 267 -11.31 -19.97 -0.67
C THR A 267 -10.47 -19.69 0.56
N THR A 268 -10.79 -20.35 1.66
CA THR A 268 -9.99 -20.30 2.89
C THR A 268 -8.66 -21.01 2.63
N MET A 269 -7.56 -20.36 3.03
CA MET A 269 -6.25 -21.01 3.03
C MET A 269 -5.81 -21.25 4.46
N GLN A 270 -5.10 -22.35 4.68
CA GLN A 270 -4.51 -22.60 5.98
C GLN A 270 -3.24 -21.74 6.15
N PRO A 271 -2.97 -21.21 7.35
CA PRO A 271 -1.72 -20.51 7.60
C PRO A 271 -0.54 -21.45 7.28
N PRO A 272 0.59 -20.91 6.78
CA PRO A 272 1.77 -21.72 6.55
C PRO A 272 2.12 -22.44 7.85
N ARG A 273 2.23 -23.78 7.81
CA ARG A 273 2.79 -24.53 8.93
C ARG A 273 4.14 -23.91 9.26
N ARG A 274 4.35 -23.47 10.51
CA ARG A 274 5.65 -23.01 10.98
C ARG A 274 6.69 -24.03 10.51
N SER A 275 7.54 -23.65 9.57
CA SER A 275 8.76 -24.40 9.34
C SER A 275 9.51 -24.36 10.67
N GLU A 276 9.94 -25.53 11.13
CA GLU A 276 10.83 -25.62 12.28
C GLU A 276 11.97 -24.59 12.13
N PRO A 277 12.37 -23.91 13.22
CA PRO A 277 13.41 -22.91 13.15
C PRO A 277 14.64 -23.53 12.48
N ARG A 278 15.01 -23.01 11.30
CA ARG A 278 16.33 -23.30 10.73
C ARG A 278 17.35 -22.80 11.74
N SER A 279 18.20 -23.69 12.23
CA SER A 279 19.39 -23.32 13.00
C SER A 279 20.17 -22.29 12.19
N LEU A 280 20.57 -21.19 12.84
CA LEU A 280 21.34 -20.11 12.22
C LEU A 280 22.79 -20.50 11.88
N ASP A 281 23.09 -21.81 11.84
CA ASP A 281 24.41 -22.37 11.62
C ASP A 281 24.58 -22.98 10.21
N GLU A 282 23.69 -22.68 9.25
CA GLU A 282 23.84 -23.03 7.82
C GLU A 282 23.94 -21.80 6.90
#